data_AF-A0A8J8JVM6-F1
#
_entry.id   AF-A0A8J8JVM6-F1
#
_cell.length_a   1.000
_cell.length_b   1.000
_cell.length_c   1.000
_cell.angle_alpha   90.00
_cell.angle_beta   90.00
_cell.angle_gamma   90.00
#
_symmetry.space_group_name_H-M   'P 1'
#
loop_
_entity.id
_entity.type
_entity.pdbx_description
1 polymer ?
#
loop_
_entity_poly.entity_id
_entity_poly.type
_entity_poly.pdbx_seq_one_letter_code
_entity_poly.pdbx_strand_id
1 'polypeptide(L)'
;MTKAQLVIIFFAILLYGCEKHYIIDSPALLVTNMTGFTVTINTKLCDKDAVYTDKALKVTAGHTLTIPVSSPCVDALATDQKGVVLGRQTKLRIPPNVKWSIY
;
A
#
# COMPACT_ATOMS: atom_id res chain seq x y z
N MET A 1 -40.22 -9.05 -37.99
CA MET A 1 -39.78 -8.39 -36.74
C MET A 1 -40.72 -7.24 -36.45
N THR A 2 -41.45 -7.28 -35.33
CA THR A 2 -42.41 -6.22 -34.97
C THR A 2 -41.70 -5.07 -34.25
N LYS A 3 -42.25 -3.85 -34.32
CA LYS A 3 -41.68 -2.65 -33.64
C LYS A 3 -41.39 -2.90 -32.15
N ALA A 4 -42.20 -3.74 -31.50
CA ALA A 4 -42.01 -4.16 -30.11
C ALA A 4 -40.71 -4.94 -29.87
N GLN A 5 -40.29 -5.79 -30.79
CA GLN A 5 -39.03 -6.55 -30.67
C GLN A 5 -37.80 -5.65 -30.75
N LEU A 6 -37.87 -4.59 -31.55
CA LEU A 6 -36.78 -3.62 -31.72
C LEU A 6 -36.56 -2.78 -30.46
N VAL A 7 -37.64 -2.43 -29.76
CA VAL A 7 -37.58 -1.68 -28.49
C VAL A 7 -36.98 -2.52 -27.37
N ILE A 8 -37.32 -3.82 -27.30
CA ILE A 8 -36.80 -4.74 -26.28
C ILE A 8 -35.30 -4.96 -26.45
N ILE A 9 -34.83 -5.13 -27.70
CA ILE A 9 -33.39 -5.30 -27.99
C ILE A 9 -32.61 -4.03 -27.66
N PHE A 10 -33.16 -2.86 -27.98
CA PHE A 10 -32.53 -1.57 -27.64
C PHE A 10 -32.40 -1.37 -26.12
N PHE A 11 -33.43 -1.74 -25.35
CA PHE A 11 -33.37 -1.70 -23.89
C PHE A 11 -32.39 -2.71 -23.29
N ALA A 12 -32.25 -3.90 -23.89
CA ALA A 12 -31.30 -4.91 -23.45
C ALA A 12 -29.84 -4.48 -23.65
N ILE A 13 -29.53 -3.75 -24.73
CA ILE A 13 -28.19 -3.22 -25.01
C ILE A 13 -27.84 -2.08 -24.04
N LEU A 14 -28.81 -1.25 -23.65
CA LEU A 14 -28.61 -0.19 -22.66
C LEU A 14 -28.35 -0.72 -21.24
N LEU A 15 -28.83 -1.93 -20.92
CA LEU A 15 -28.63 -2.58 -19.61
C LEU A 15 -27.33 -3.40 -19.52
N TYR A 16 -26.64 -3.63 -20.64
CA TYR A 16 -25.25 -4.13 -20.65
C TYR A 16 -24.29 -2.99 -20.27
N GLY A 17 -24.53 -2.40 -19.10
CA GLY A 17 -23.66 -1.40 -18.50
C GLY A 17 -22.30 -1.98 -18.15
N CYS A 18 -21.26 -1.17 -18.37
CA CYS A 18 -19.88 -1.43 -17.99
C CYS A 18 -19.74 -2.14 -16.64
N GLU A 19 -19.25 -3.38 -16.67
CA GLU A 19 -18.63 -4.00 -15.52
C GLU A 19 -17.45 -3.10 -15.10
N LYS A 20 -17.60 -2.37 -14.00
CA LYS A 20 -16.47 -1.70 -13.38
C LYS A 20 -15.57 -2.78 -12.81
N HIS A 21 -14.53 -3.17 -13.55
CA HIS A 21 -13.42 -3.91 -12.99
C HIS A 21 -12.80 -3.06 -11.88
N TYR A 22 -13.14 -3.37 -10.62
CA TYR A 22 -12.46 -2.79 -9.47
C TYR A 22 -11.07 -3.43 -9.42
N ILE A 23 -10.05 -2.68 -9.83
CA ILE A 23 -8.67 -3.04 -9.55
C ILE A 23 -8.50 -2.86 -8.04
N ILE A 24 -8.47 -3.98 -7.31
CA ILE A 24 -8.09 -3.97 -5.90
C ILE A 24 -6.57 -3.77 -5.90
N ASP A 25 -6.13 -2.53 -5.72
CA ASP A 25 -4.71 -2.26 -5.51
C ASP A 25 -4.25 -3.02 -4.25
N SER A 26 -3.19 -3.81 -4.40
CA SER A 26 -2.58 -4.49 -3.27
C SER A 26 -2.10 -3.46 -2.24
N PRO A 27 -2.43 -3.64 -0.95
CA PRO A 27 -2.06 -2.70 0.10
C PRO A 27 -0.53 -2.53 0.16
N ALA A 28 -0.07 -1.28 0.14
CA ALA A 28 1.36 -0.95 0.16
C ALA A 28 1.69 0.23 1.09
N LEU A 29 2.88 0.15 1.70
CA LEU A 29 3.51 1.23 2.45
C LEU A 29 4.59 1.88 1.57
N LEU A 30 4.43 3.16 1.25
CA LEU A 30 5.41 3.94 0.52
C LEU A 30 6.28 4.71 1.52
N VAL A 31 7.58 4.43 1.52
CA VAL A 31 8.55 5.07 2.42
C VAL A 31 9.52 5.92 1.61
N THR A 32 9.54 7.22 1.86
CA THR A 32 10.47 8.17 1.22
C THR A 32 11.56 8.56 2.21
N ASN A 33 12.82 8.34 1.83
CA ASN A 33 13.95 8.76 2.63
C ASN A 33 14.40 10.18 2.22
N MET A 34 14.10 11.18 3.05
CA MET A 34 14.52 12.57 2.88
C MET A 34 15.79 12.91 3.68
N THR A 35 16.40 11.92 4.34
CA THR A 35 17.68 12.08 5.05
C THR A 35 18.86 12.17 4.08
N GLY A 36 20.06 12.48 4.59
CA GLY A 36 21.31 12.45 3.84
C GLY A 36 22.01 11.09 3.74
N PHE A 37 21.42 10.00 4.25
CA PHE A 37 22.07 8.69 4.34
C PHE A 37 21.08 7.53 4.14
N THR A 38 21.60 6.31 3.98
CA THR A 38 20.74 5.12 3.81
C THR A 38 20.03 4.77 5.12
N VAL A 39 18.71 4.58 5.03
CA VAL A 39 17.85 4.20 6.16
C VAL A 39 17.41 2.75 6.00
N THR A 40 17.31 2.04 7.11
CA THR A 40 16.79 0.68 7.18
C THR A 40 15.37 0.70 7.72
N ILE A 41 14.45 0.08 7.00
CA ILE A 41 13.03 -0.03 7.35
C ILE A 41 12.72 -1.45 7.76
N ASN A 42 12.20 -1.60 8.97
CA ASN A 42 11.71 -2.87 9.49
C ASN A 42 10.20 -2.76 9.70
N THR A 43 9.47 -3.83 9.38
CA THR A 43 8.01 -3.85 9.54
C THR A 43 7.56 -5.05 10.36
N LYS A 44 6.43 -4.92 11.04
CA LYS A 44 5.73 -6.03 11.68
C LYS A 44 4.23 -5.85 11.59
N LEU A 45 3.50 -6.93 11.84
CA LEU A 45 2.04 -6.87 11.98
C LEU A 45 1.66 -6.28 13.34
N CYS A 46 0.63 -5.45 13.40
CA CYS A 46 0.20 -4.76 14.63
C CYS A 46 -0.15 -5.72 15.77
N ASP A 47 -0.85 -6.81 15.45
CA ASP A 47 -1.39 -7.75 16.46
C ASP A 47 -0.41 -8.87 16.81
N LYS A 48 0.81 -8.81 16.28
CA LYS A 48 1.87 -9.73 16.66
C LYS A 48 2.84 -9.02 17.60
N ASP A 49 3.06 -9.63 18.76
CA ASP A 49 4.25 -9.41 19.61
C ASP A 49 5.52 -9.98 18.95
N ALA A 50 5.59 -9.88 17.62
CA ALA A 50 6.76 -10.22 16.86
C ALA A 50 7.79 -9.09 16.98
N VAL A 51 9.06 -9.47 17.10
CA VAL A 51 10.18 -8.58 16.78
C VAL A 51 9.98 -8.11 15.33
N TYR A 52 10.33 -6.85 15.04
CA TYR A 52 10.30 -6.35 13.68
C TYR A 52 10.99 -7.35 12.74
N THR A 53 10.31 -7.75 11.68
CA THR A 53 10.74 -8.89 10.85
C THR A 53 12.13 -8.69 10.25
N ASP A 54 12.90 -9.78 10.11
CA ASP A 54 14.28 -9.82 9.57
C ASP A 54 14.43 -9.31 8.13
N LYS A 55 13.32 -9.03 7.42
CA LYS A 55 13.37 -8.41 6.08
C LYS A 55 13.50 -6.89 6.21
N ALA A 56 14.64 -6.48 6.76
CA ALA A 56 15.10 -5.12 6.77
C ALA A 56 15.28 -4.62 5.33
N LEU A 57 14.46 -3.65 4.91
CA LEU A 57 14.54 -3.07 3.58
C LEU A 57 15.31 -1.76 3.65
N LYS A 58 16.29 -1.59 2.77
CA LYS A 58 17.12 -0.38 2.73
C LYS A 58 16.55 0.63 1.75
N VAL A 59 16.50 1.89 2.15
CA VAL A 59 16.08 3.02 1.33
C VAL A 59 17.24 4.01 1.25
N THR A 60 17.81 4.19 0.07
CA THR A 60 18.85 5.18 -0.18
C THR A 60 18.30 6.61 -0.07
N ALA A 61 19.16 7.57 0.25
CA ALA A 61 18.79 8.98 0.38
C ALA A 61 18.12 9.50 -0.91
N GLY A 62 17.00 10.20 -0.78
CA GLY A 62 16.22 10.76 -1.89
C GLY A 62 15.29 9.77 -2.61
N HIS A 63 15.32 8.48 -2.26
CA HIS A 63 14.50 7.46 -2.91
C HIS A 63 13.23 7.12 -2.13
N THR A 64 12.24 6.62 -2.87
CA THR A 64 11.01 6.04 -2.32
C THR A 64 11.00 4.54 -2.55
N LEU A 65 10.69 3.79 -1.49
CA LEU A 65 10.51 2.35 -1.52
C LEU A 65 9.04 2.00 -1.31
N THR A 66 8.52 1.11 -2.14
CA THR A 66 7.18 0.53 -1.97
C THR A 66 7.31 -0.83 -1.30
N ILE A 67 6.74 -0.96 -0.11
CA ILE A 67 6.72 -2.18 0.68
C ILE A 67 5.34 -2.81 0.54
N PRO A 68 5.19 -3.93 -0.19
CA PRO A 68 3.92 -4.65 -0.24
C PRO A 68 3.63 -5.25 1.13
N VAL A 69 2.43 -5.04 1.64
CA VAL A 69 1.99 -5.60 2.92
C VAL A 69 0.90 -6.63 2.68
N SER A 70 0.96 -7.76 3.40
CA SER A 70 -0.04 -8.83 3.29
C SER A 70 -1.18 -8.69 4.30
N SER A 71 -1.11 -7.67 5.17
CA SER A 71 -2.02 -7.48 6.30
C SER A 71 -2.53 -6.05 6.33
N PRO A 72 -3.77 -5.84 6.80
CA PRO A 72 -4.36 -4.52 6.82
C PRO A 72 -3.79 -3.59 7.91
N CYS A 73 -2.93 -4.09 8.79
CA CYS A 73 -2.29 -3.28 9.82
C CYS A 73 -0.82 -3.65 9.98
N VAL A 74 0.05 -2.65 9.86
CA VAL A 74 1.48 -2.80 10.08
C VAL A 74 2.05 -1.71 10.99
N ASP A 75 3.07 -2.07 11.77
CA ASP A 75 3.98 -1.12 12.41
C ASP A 75 5.27 -1.06 11.58
N ALA A 76 5.87 0.13 11.47
CA ALA A 76 7.12 0.35 10.76
C ALA A 76 8.12 1.12 11.64
N LEU A 77 9.39 0.71 11.56
CA LEU A 77 10.50 1.31 12.27
C LEU A 77 11.61 1.66 11.29
N ALA A 78 12.09 2.91 11.35
CA ALA A 78 13.22 3.39 10.57
C ALA A 78 14.44 3.54 11.48
N THR A 79 15.57 2.98 11.05
CA THR A 79 16.85 3.09 11.74
C THR A 79 17.96 3.54 10.80
N ASP A 80 18.93 4.27 11.31
CA ASP A 80 20.16 4.59 10.58
C ASP A 80 21.09 3.38 10.47
N GLN A 81 22.27 3.58 9.86
CA GLN A 81 23.29 2.53 9.70
C GLN A 81 23.92 2.07 11.02
N LYS A 82 23.76 2.84 12.10
CA LYS A 82 24.28 2.55 13.44
C LYS A 82 23.20 1.91 14.35
N GLY A 83 21.99 1.71 13.83
CA GLY A 83 20.84 1.19 14.59
C GLY A 83 20.10 2.25 15.41
N VAL A 84 20.40 3.53 15.23
CA VAL A 84 19.68 4.63 15.89
C VAL A 84 18.30 4.76 15.24
N VAL A 85 17.26 4.82 16.08
CA VAL A 85 15.87 4.98 15.62
C VAL A 85 15.66 6.42 15.14
N LEU A 86 15.27 6.56 13.87
CA LEU A 86 14.94 7.83 13.24
C LEU A 86 13.43 8.13 13.31
N GLY A 87 12.62 7.08 13.37
CA GLY A 87 11.18 7.24 13.47
C GLY A 87 10.45 5.91 13.59
N ARG A 88 9.24 5.98 14.14
CA ARG A 88 8.32 4.85 14.28
C ARG A 88 6.94 5.28 13.82
N GLN A 89 6.31 4.42 13.03
CA GLN A 89 4.90 4.51 12.68
C GLN A 89 4.19 3.28 13.24
N THR A 90 3.09 3.49 13.96
CA THR A 90 2.31 2.40 14.55
C THR A 90 0.89 2.39 14.01
N LYS A 91 0.29 1.20 13.94
CA LYS A 91 -1.09 1.00 13.49
C LYS A 91 -1.37 1.62 12.12
N LEU A 92 -0.42 1.49 11.19
CA LEU A 92 -0.61 1.90 9.81
C LEU A 92 -1.67 1.00 9.17
N ARG A 93 -2.86 1.55 8.98
CA ARG A 93 -3.99 0.84 8.36
C ARG A 93 -3.91 0.96 6.86
N ILE A 94 -3.93 -0.19 6.17
CA ILE A 94 -3.89 -0.29 4.71
C ILE A 94 -5.00 -1.27 4.29
N PRO A 95 -5.85 -1.02 3.29
CA PRO A 95 -5.98 0.21 2.49
C PRO A 95 -6.68 1.36 3.25
N PRO A 96 -6.46 2.63 2.82
CA PRO A 96 -5.68 3.07 1.65
C PRO A 96 -4.16 2.98 1.84
N ASN A 97 -3.39 3.07 0.74
CA ASN A 97 -1.92 3.10 0.77
C ASN A 97 -1.40 4.21 1.68
N VAL A 98 -0.40 3.90 2.51
CA VAL A 98 0.20 4.85 3.46
C VAL A 98 1.49 5.40 2.88
N LYS A 99 1.69 6.72 3.02
CA LYS A 99 2.95 7.40 2.67
C LYS A 99 3.64 7.86 3.95
N TRP A 100 4.93 7.57 4.07
CA TRP A 100 5.75 8.01 5.20
C TRP A 100 7.07 8.60 4.71
N SER A 101 7.34 9.84 5.10
CA SER A 101 8.62 10.52 4.83
C SER A 101 9.48 10.55 6.09
N ILE A 102 10.76 10.21 5.95
CA ILE A 102 11.75 10.18 7.02
C ILE A 102 12.75 11.31 6.79
N TYR A 103 12.98 12.16 7.79
CA TYR A 103 13.81 13.37 7.72
C TYR A 103 15.04 13.25 8.62
#